data_AF-A0A7H8MC31-F1
#
_entry.id   AF-A0A7H8MC31-F1
#
_cell.length_a   1.000
_cell.length_b   1.000
_cell.length_c   1.000
_cell.angle_alpha   90.00
_cell.angle_beta   90.00
_cell.angle_gamma   90.00
#
_symmetry.space_group_name_H-M   'P 1'
#
loop_
_entity.id
_entity.type
_entity.pdbx_description
1 polymer ?
#
loop_
_entity_poly.entity_id
_entity_poly.type
_entity_poly.pdbx_seq_one_letter_code
_entity_poly.pdbx_strand_id
1 'polypeptide(L)'
;MGAFSDHYGTRSLTFTKIVLTSEDAGVIARLRVPRHPDQVDRLTFTEEGLDGPSPAKVSAADDLDRMSFTLQDVPALEDVVKMVDTALAKTKYEDGHVETIAVTRTGSVPEISVAVSSPRADAVVTFKADGRFTKVTRA
;
A
#
# COMPACT_ATOMS: atom_id res chain seq x y z
N MET A 1 -5.80 -10.22 -7.07
CA MET A 1 -5.13 -11.31 -6.30
C MET A 1 -4.60 -12.44 -7.20
N GLY A 2 -5.40 -13.00 -8.12
CA GLY A 2 -4.94 -14.07 -9.04
C GLY A 2 -3.71 -13.69 -9.87
N ALA A 3 -3.74 -12.51 -10.49
CA ALA A 3 -2.68 -12.04 -11.40
C ALA A 3 -1.25 -12.10 -10.82
N PHE A 4 -1.04 -11.78 -9.53
CA PHE A 4 0.29 -11.82 -8.91
C PHE A 4 0.79 -13.25 -8.65
N SER A 5 -0.12 -14.12 -8.19
CA SER A 5 0.22 -15.52 -7.92
C SER A 5 0.45 -16.29 -9.22
N ASP A 6 -0.28 -15.94 -10.27
CA ASP A 6 -0.14 -16.54 -11.60
C ASP A 6 1.19 -16.17 -12.26
N HIS A 7 1.65 -14.93 -12.09
CA HIS A 7 2.94 -14.47 -12.63
C HIS A 7 4.14 -15.16 -11.96
N TYR A 8 4.16 -15.24 -10.62
CA TYR A 8 5.29 -15.80 -9.87
C TYR A 8 5.16 -17.29 -9.54
N GLY A 9 4.03 -17.93 -9.91
CA GLY A 9 3.76 -19.33 -9.63
C GLY A 9 3.69 -19.68 -8.14
N THR A 10 3.50 -18.69 -7.26
CA THR A 10 3.43 -18.87 -5.81
C THR A 10 2.39 -17.97 -5.19
N ARG A 11 1.70 -18.49 -4.17
CA ARG A 11 0.75 -17.73 -3.34
C ARG A 11 1.42 -17.08 -2.13
N SER A 12 2.66 -17.44 -1.82
CA SER A 12 3.42 -16.89 -0.69
C SER A 12 4.22 -15.67 -1.15
N LEU A 13 3.49 -14.59 -1.42
CA LEU A 13 4.06 -13.33 -1.89
C LEU A 13 4.38 -12.42 -0.70
N THR A 14 5.57 -11.82 -0.75
CA THR A 14 6.06 -10.89 0.28
C THR A 14 6.25 -9.52 -0.33
N PHE A 15 5.63 -8.51 0.27
CA PHE A 15 5.60 -7.14 -0.19
C PHE A 15 6.44 -6.26 0.73
N THR A 16 7.10 -5.26 0.17
CA THR A 16 7.73 -4.18 0.95
C THR A 16 6.91 -2.89 0.91
N LYS A 17 6.02 -2.77 -0.09
CA LYS A 17 5.11 -1.65 -0.24
C LYS A 17 3.94 -2.02 -1.15
N ILE A 18 2.75 -1.54 -0.81
CA ILE A 18 1.58 -1.52 -1.69
C ILE A 18 1.03 -0.10 -1.70
N VAL A 19 0.68 0.43 -2.86
CA VAL A 19 0.01 1.73 -3.01
C VAL A 19 -1.18 1.54 -3.93
N LEU A 20 -2.36 1.93 -3.46
CA LEU A 20 -3.55 2.10 -4.29
C LEU A 20 -3.66 3.58 -4.63
N THR A 21 -3.89 3.89 -5.91
CA THR A 21 -4.06 5.25 -6.42
C THR A 21 -5.48 5.43 -6.92
N SER A 22 -6.14 6.50 -6.49
CA SER A 22 -7.54 6.75 -6.86
C SER A 22 -7.69 7.27 -8.28
N GLU A 23 -6.71 8.05 -8.78
CA GLU A 23 -6.75 8.72 -10.09
C GLU A 23 -6.85 7.74 -11.26
N ASP A 24 -6.06 6.66 -11.23
CA ASP A 24 -5.98 5.65 -12.30
C ASP A 24 -6.59 4.29 -11.90
N ALA A 25 -7.30 4.24 -10.76
CA ALA A 25 -7.74 2.98 -10.13
C ALA A 25 -6.62 1.92 -10.05
N GLY A 26 -5.39 2.38 -9.84
CA GLY A 26 -4.17 1.57 -10.00
C GLY A 26 -3.65 1.00 -8.69
N VAL A 27 -2.89 -0.10 -8.79
CA VAL A 27 -2.14 -0.68 -7.68
C VAL A 27 -0.68 -0.77 -8.05
N ILE A 28 0.19 -0.10 -7.30
CA ILE A 28 1.64 -0.25 -7.39
C ILE A 28 2.12 -1.10 -6.21
N ALA A 29 2.71 -2.25 -6.50
CA ALA A 29 3.27 -3.14 -5.50
C ALA A 29 4.79 -3.25 -5.66
N ARG A 30 5.51 -3.30 -4.54
CA ARG A 30 6.92 -3.72 -4.49
C ARG A 30 6.96 -5.10 -3.85
N LEU A 31 7.36 -6.09 -4.63
CA LEU A 31 7.38 -7.50 -4.26
C LEU A 31 8.81 -7.99 -4.14
N ARG A 32 9.13 -8.78 -3.11
CA ARG A 32 10.39 -9.53 -3.08
C ARG A 32 10.35 -10.67 -4.07
N VAL A 33 11.40 -10.77 -4.88
CA VAL A 33 11.51 -11.82 -5.89
C VAL A 33 11.61 -13.18 -5.18
N PRO A 34 10.69 -14.13 -5.44
CA PRO A 34 10.77 -15.45 -4.87
C PRO A 34 12.12 -16.10 -5.22
N ARG A 35 12.81 -16.67 -4.22
CA ARG A 35 14.17 -17.27 -4.32
C ARG A 35 15.33 -16.27 -4.46
N HIS A 36 15.07 -14.96 -4.61
CA HIS A 36 16.07 -13.90 -4.59
C HIS A 36 15.69 -12.83 -3.56
N PRO A 37 15.88 -13.13 -2.24
CA PRO A 37 15.39 -12.29 -1.16
C PRO A 37 16.00 -10.87 -1.13
N ASP A 38 17.17 -10.68 -1.74
CA ASP A 38 17.86 -9.40 -1.90
C ASP A 38 17.28 -8.52 -3.02
N GLN A 39 16.34 -9.05 -3.82
CA GLN A 39 15.78 -8.39 -4.99
C GLN A 39 14.32 -8.01 -4.78
N VAL A 40 13.94 -6.86 -5.34
CA VAL A 40 12.58 -6.34 -5.31
C VAL A 40 12.16 -5.95 -6.72
N ASP A 41 11.01 -6.44 -7.14
CA ASP A 41 10.34 -6.00 -8.36
C ASP A 41 9.25 -4.99 -8.05
N ARG A 42 9.06 -4.04 -8.96
CA ARG A 42 7.88 -3.19 -9.02
C ARG A 42 6.90 -3.78 -10.01
N LEU A 43 5.65 -3.87 -9.59
CA LEU A 43 4.52 -4.21 -10.44
C LEU A 43 3.51 -3.06 -10.40
N THR A 44 2.89 -2.78 -11.53
CA THR A 44 1.81 -1.81 -11.65
C THR A 44 0.61 -2.53 -12.22
N PHE A 45 -0.52 -2.51 -11.53
CA PHE A 45 -1.78 -3.02 -12.04
C PHE A 45 -2.69 -1.84 -12.32
N THR A 46 -3.18 -1.73 -13.55
CA THR A 46 -4.15 -0.72 -13.98
C THR A 46 -5.37 -1.42 -14.56
N GLU A 47 -6.37 -0.65 -15.01
CA GLU A 47 -7.50 -1.23 -15.77
C GLU A 47 -7.05 -1.96 -17.05
N GLU A 48 -5.92 -1.57 -17.64
CA GLU A 48 -5.35 -2.20 -18.84
C GLU A 48 -4.66 -3.55 -18.53
N GLY A 49 -4.46 -3.87 -17.24
CA GLY A 49 -3.89 -5.12 -16.78
C GLY A 49 -2.63 -4.94 -15.94
N LEU A 50 -1.83 -6.00 -15.85
CA LEU A 50 -0.57 -6.01 -15.12
C LEU A 50 0.57 -5.55 -16.02
N ASP A 51 1.21 -4.44 -15.65
CA ASP A 51 2.47 -3.96 -16.21
C ASP A 51 3.65 -4.31 -15.26
N GLY A 52 4.74 -4.80 -15.84
CA GLY A 52 5.88 -5.39 -15.14
C GLY A 52 5.92 -6.93 -15.15
N PRO A 53 6.82 -7.55 -14.35
CA PRO A 53 7.66 -6.95 -13.31
C PRO A 53 8.85 -6.16 -13.86
N SER A 54 9.14 -5.03 -13.22
CA SER A 54 10.34 -4.22 -13.49
C SER A 54 11.26 -4.23 -12.26
N PRO A 55 12.57 -4.51 -12.41
CA PRO A 55 13.51 -4.47 -11.30
C PRO A 55 13.51 -3.10 -10.60
N ALA A 56 13.35 -3.11 -9.27
CA ALA A 56 13.33 -1.90 -8.47
C ALA A 56 14.64 -1.76 -7.68
N LYS A 57 15.30 -0.60 -7.79
CA LYS A 57 16.50 -0.31 -7.00
C LYS A 57 16.15 -0.29 -5.51
N VAL A 58 16.96 -0.98 -4.71
CA VAL A 58 16.91 -1.00 -3.25
C VAL A 58 18.20 -0.38 -2.71
N SER A 59 18.12 0.29 -1.57
CA SER A 59 19.32 0.79 -0.90
C SER A 59 20.03 -0.37 -0.19
N ALA A 60 21.36 -0.33 -0.15
CA ALA A 60 22.13 -1.27 0.66
C ALA A 60 21.86 -1.09 2.18
N ALA A 61 21.28 0.04 2.59
CA ALA A 61 20.87 0.30 3.96
C ALA A 61 19.46 -0.19 4.29
N ASP A 62 18.69 -0.64 3.29
CA ASP A 62 17.32 -1.12 3.51
C ASP A 62 17.35 -2.53 4.14
N ASP A 63 16.75 -2.67 5.32
CA ASP A 63 16.48 -3.98 5.92
C ASP A 63 15.19 -4.55 5.31
N LEU A 64 15.34 -5.21 4.15
CA LEU A 64 14.19 -5.76 3.41
C LEU A 64 13.39 -6.77 4.22
N ASP A 65 14.01 -7.49 5.16
CA ASP A 65 13.31 -8.44 6.02
C ASP A 65 12.39 -7.71 7.01
N ARG A 66 12.86 -6.59 7.58
CA ARG A 66 12.03 -5.75 8.47
C ARG A 66 10.97 -4.95 7.74
N MET A 67 11.20 -4.62 6.47
CA MET A 67 10.24 -3.88 5.63
C MET A 67 9.19 -4.80 4.99
N SER A 68 9.40 -6.11 5.03
CA SER A 68 8.56 -7.10 4.37
C SER A 68 7.29 -7.41 5.16
N PHE A 69 6.20 -7.67 4.46
CA PHE A 69 4.94 -8.17 5.00
C PHE A 69 4.17 -8.99 3.97
N THR A 70 3.22 -9.78 4.43
CA THR A 70 2.26 -10.50 3.61
C THR A 70 0.91 -9.81 3.64
N LEU A 71 0.01 -10.13 2.70
CA LEU A 71 -1.35 -9.59 2.74
C LEU A 71 -2.14 -10.07 3.95
N GLN A 72 -1.80 -11.24 4.50
CA GLN A 72 -2.41 -11.75 5.73
C GLN A 72 -2.05 -10.89 6.95
N ASP A 73 -0.90 -10.21 6.91
CA ASP A 73 -0.51 -9.27 7.96
C ASP A 73 -1.33 -7.98 7.93
N VAL A 74 -2.11 -7.73 6.86
CA VAL A 74 -2.84 -6.47 6.62
C VAL A 74 -4.30 -6.75 6.23
N PRO A 75 -5.11 -7.33 7.13
CA PRO A 75 -6.48 -7.73 6.84
C PRO A 75 -7.41 -6.55 6.46
N ALA A 76 -7.07 -5.32 6.86
CA ALA A 76 -7.88 -4.15 6.50
C ALA A 76 -7.98 -3.88 5.00
N LEU A 77 -7.06 -4.43 4.19
CA LEU A 77 -7.15 -4.33 2.73
C LEU A 77 -8.35 -5.08 2.15
N GLU A 78 -9.02 -5.93 2.91
CA GLU A 78 -10.28 -6.56 2.49
C GLU A 78 -11.47 -5.58 2.50
N ASP A 79 -11.38 -4.48 3.25
CA ASP A 79 -12.42 -3.46 3.39
C ASP A 79 -11.83 -2.04 3.28
N VAL A 80 -11.25 -1.78 2.10
CA VAL A 80 -10.66 -0.47 1.77
C VAL A 80 -11.70 0.66 1.84
N VAL A 81 -12.94 0.38 1.47
CA VAL A 81 -14.04 1.37 1.47
C VAL A 81 -14.24 1.94 2.88
N LYS A 82 -14.30 1.08 3.90
CA LYS A 82 -14.42 1.54 5.29
C LYS A 82 -13.24 2.39 5.75
N MET A 83 -12.03 2.12 5.27
CA MET A 83 -10.86 2.96 5.58
C MET A 83 -10.98 4.33 4.92
N VAL A 84 -11.43 4.40 3.66
CA VAL A 84 -11.70 5.66 2.95
C VAL A 84 -12.74 6.49 3.70
N ASP A 85 -13.88 5.90 4.04
CA ASP A 85 -14.96 6.58 4.78
C ASP A 85 -14.47 7.11 6.13
N THR A 86 -13.69 6.29 6.84
CA THR A 86 -13.11 6.69 8.12
C THR A 86 -12.11 7.83 7.95
N ALA A 87 -11.27 7.80 6.91
CA ALA A 87 -10.29 8.84 6.66
C ALA A 87 -10.96 10.20 6.40
N LEU A 88 -11.97 10.23 5.51
CA LEU A 88 -12.75 11.43 5.21
C LEU A 88 -13.49 11.96 6.45
N ALA A 89 -14.11 11.08 7.23
CA ALA A 89 -14.78 11.47 8.47
C ALA A 89 -13.83 12.04 9.53
N LYS A 90 -12.56 11.58 9.56
CA LYS A 90 -11.55 12.04 10.52
C LYS A 90 -10.90 13.36 10.11
N THR A 91 -10.72 13.63 8.81
CA THR A 91 -10.18 14.90 8.34
C THR A 91 -11.20 16.02 8.42
N LYS A 92 -12.48 15.71 8.14
CA LYS A 92 -13.60 16.67 8.05
C LYS A 92 -13.36 17.75 6.99
N TYR A 93 -12.68 17.39 5.92
CA TYR A 93 -12.49 18.29 4.78
C TYR A 93 -13.76 18.31 3.93
N GLU A 94 -14.25 19.53 3.67
CA GLU A 94 -15.27 19.76 2.65
C GLU A 94 -14.65 19.46 1.27
N ASP A 95 -15.40 18.74 0.43
CA ASP A 95 -14.93 18.23 -0.87
C ASP A 95 -13.62 17.41 -0.78
N GLY A 96 -13.40 16.75 0.37
CA GLY A 96 -12.27 15.88 0.59
C GLY A 96 -12.37 14.58 -0.22
N HIS A 97 -11.26 14.14 -0.79
CA HIS A 97 -11.14 12.86 -1.47
C HIS A 97 -9.83 12.17 -1.09
N VAL A 98 -9.80 10.84 -1.22
CA VAL A 98 -8.58 10.06 -1.00
C VAL A 98 -7.78 10.03 -2.29
N GLU A 99 -6.50 10.41 -2.23
CA GLU A 99 -5.60 10.32 -3.38
C GLU A 99 -4.92 8.96 -3.44
N THR A 100 -4.39 8.50 -2.29
CA THR A 100 -3.63 7.26 -2.20
C THR A 100 -3.84 6.54 -0.88
N ILE A 101 -3.71 5.21 -0.94
CA ILE A 101 -3.65 4.34 0.23
C ILE A 101 -2.35 3.54 0.13
N ALA A 102 -1.41 3.79 1.04
CA ALA A 102 -0.12 3.15 1.08
C ALA A 102 -0.01 2.22 2.28
N VAL A 103 0.50 1.00 2.06
CA VAL A 103 0.88 0.06 3.10
C VAL A 103 2.39 -0.08 3.10
N THR A 104 2.99 0.18 4.26
CA THR A 104 4.42 0.02 4.48
C THR A 104 4.66 -0.59 5.86
N ARG A 105 5.83 -1.20 6.05
CA ARG A 105 6.26 -1.66 7.36
C ARG A 105 7.53 -0.90 7.76
N THR A 106 7.38 0.00 8.72
CA THR A 106 8.48 0.80 9.30
C THR A 106 8.89 0.28 10.68
N GLY A 107 8.07 -0.55 11.32
CA GLY A 107 8.33 -1.17 12.61
C GLY A 107 7.99 -2.66 12.62
N SER A 108 7.55 -3.19 13.77
CA SER A 108 7.23 -4.62 13.90
C SER A 108 5.94 -5.03 13.18
N VAL A 109 5.05 -4.10 12.86
CA VAL A 109 3.75 -4.36 12.22
C VAL A 109 3.57 -3.39 11.05
N PRO A 110 2.93 -3.79 9.95
CA PRO A 110 2.57 -2.86 8.88
C PRO A 110 1.65 -1.75 9.37
N GLU A 111 1.79 -0.59 8.74
CA GLU A 111 0.90 0.56 8.91
C GLU A 111 0.31 0.95 7.56
N ILE A 112 -0.90 1.49 7.61
CA ILE A 112 -1.64 1.95 6.43
C ILE A 112 -1.73 3.46 6.53
N SER A 113 -1.31 4.16 5.48
CA SER A 113 -1.40 5.62 5.36
C SER A 113 -2.34 5.98 4.23
N VAL A 114 -3.36 6.76 4.53
CA VAL A 114 -4.35 7.25 3.57
C VAL A 114 -4.13 8.74 3.37
N ALA A 115 -3.71 9.15 2.18
CA ALA A 115 -3.60 10.55 1.80
C ALA A 115 -4.96 11.09 1.40
N VAL A 116 -5.40 12.15 2.07
CA VAL A 116 -6.66 12.84 1.83
C VAL A 116 -6.36 14.27 1.40
N SER A 117 -6.86 14.66 0.23
CA SER A 117 -6.73 16.02 -0.28
C SER A 117 -8.09 16.69 -0.38
N SER A 118 -8.07 18.01 -0.41
CA SER A 118 -9.20 18.91 -0.63
C SER A 118 -8.68 20.17 -1.32
N PRO A 119 -9.54 21.03 -1.89
CA PRO A 119 -9.08 22.25 -2.56
C PRO A 119 -8.25 23.21 -1.69
N ARG A 120 -8.24 23.04 -0.37
CA ARG A 120 -7.60 23.98 0.58
C ARG A 120 -6.68 23.31 1.60
N ALA A 121 -6.60 21.99 1.64
CA ALA A 121 -5.84 21.29 2.68
C ALA A 121 -5.55 19.84 2.32
N ASP A 122 -4.41 19.35 2.81
CA ASP A 122 -3.99 17.96 2.72
C ASP A 122 -3.85 17.34 4.11
N ALA A 123 -4.04 16.03 4.20
CA ALA A 123 -3.82 15.26 5.40
C ALA A 123 -3.43 13.82 5.10
N VAL A 124 -2.69 13.22 6.01
CA VAL A 124 -2.44 11.78 6.04
C VAL A 124 -3.14 11.19 7.26
N VAL A 125 -4.04 10.25 7.03
CA VAL A 125 -4.70 9.46 8.07
C VAL A 125 -3.98 8.12 8.18
N THR A 126 -3.43 7.83 9.36
CA THR A 126 -2.72 6.57 9.62
C THR A 126 -3.63 5.58 10.34
N PHE A 127 -3.60 4.34 9.90
CA PHE A 127 -4.29 3.20 10.47
C PHE A 127 -3.29 2.09 10.80
N LYS A 128 -3.64 1.24 11.76
CA LYS A 128 -2.98 -0.04 11.97
C LYS A 128 -3.35 -1.01 10.85
N ALA A 129 -2.58 -2.09 10.73
CA ALA A 129 -2.84 -3.16 9.75
C ALA A 129 -4.25 -3.81 9.85
N ASP A 130 -4.88 -3.74 11.02
CA ASP A 130 -6.26 -4.21 11.27
C ASP A 130 -7.34 -3.17 10.91
N GLY A 131 -6.94 -2.00 10.39
CA GLY A 131 -7.86 -0.95 9.95
C GLY A 131 -8.31 -0.03 11.06
N ARG A 132 -7.79 -0.17 12.29
CA ARG A 132 -8.06 0.80 13.35
C ARG A 132 -7.33 2.10 13.09
N PHE A 133 -8.08 3.19 13.13
CA PHE A 133 -7.55 4.55 13.09
C PHE A 133 -6.53 4.79 14.21
N THR A 134 -5.42 5.44 13.86
CA THR A 134 -4.37 5.83 14.80
C THR A 134 -4.30 7.35 14.94
N LYS A 135 -4.09 8.08 13.83
CA LYS A 135 -3.89 9.53 13.87
C LYS A 135 -4.21 10.21 12.54
N VAL A 136 -4.40 11.53 12.59
CA VAL A 136 -4.41 12.43 11.44
C VAL A 136 -3.20 13.35 11.54
N THR A 137 -2.43 13.46 10.45
CA THR A 137 -1.34 14.43 10.30
C THR A 137 -1.74 15.39 9.20
N ARG A 138 -1.84 16.69 9.49
CA ARG A 138 -2.19 17.72 8.50
C ARG A 138 -0.92 18.38 7.99
N ALA A 139 -0.90 18.69 6.70
CA ALA A 139 0.16 19.49 6.09
C ALA A 139 -0.15 20.99 6.21
#